data_AF-A0A3N5NA48-F1
#
_entry.id   AF-A0A3N5NA48-F1
#
_cell.length_a   1.000
_cell.length_b   1.000
_cell.length_c   1.000
_cell.angle_alpha   90.00
_cell.angle_beta   90.00
_cell.angle_gamma   90.00
#
_symmetry.space_group_name_H-M   'P 1'
#
loop_
_entity.id
_entity.type
_entity.pdbx_description
1 polymer ?
#
loop_
_entity_poly.entity_id
_entity_poly.type
_entity_poly.pdbx_seq_one_letter_code
_entity_poly.pdbx_strand_id
1 'polypeptide(L)'
;MPEAQRPVRFERVLNEEIDLIARARRAHAVATEPIEPAATDDAQATSRARSANLCGLALSGGGIRSATFNLGIIQALSRNRLLGRCDYISTVSGGGYIGAWLTAWIHRHERGVHGVQREMREALLGTAPEPREIGWLRDYSNYLTLRLGYFSGDSWATVAIYLRNLWLNLTLIVACLGFAMLLPRLLIHALDWIPGVWFGPIGVAFMAVAIASTIVNLDAAPGKFGWFRSQSGVMLTILAPGLIASVLLAHALIVDFPGAWRVREIGLALWPQLEPMHMSSWIIAGALVYTFPWLSGAMASLIVPTPPG
;
A
#
# COMPACT_ATOMS: atom_id res chain seq x y z
N MET A 1 39.39 23.84 21.34
CA MET A 1 38.88 22.90 20.32
C MET A 1 37.91 21.97 21.03
N PRO A 2 36.65 21.84 20.58
CA PRO A 2 35.73 20.89 21.16
C PRO A 2 36.26 19.47 20.91
N GLU A 3 36.28 18.66 21.95
CA GLU A 3 36.71 17.27 21.95
C GLU A 3 35.93 16.50 20.87
N ALA A 4 36.63 15.94 19.88
CA ALA A 4 36.01 15.16 18.82
C ALA A 4 35.28 13.97 19.46
N GLN A 5 33.94 13.94 19.36
CA GLN A 5 33.10 12.87 19.89
C GLN A 5 33.57 11.52 19.35
N ARG A 6 34.26 10.75 20.19
CA ARG A 6 34.62 9.38 19.87
C ARG A 6 33.34 8.54 19.77
N PRO A 7 33.24 7.61 18.80
CA PRO A 7 32.11 6.72 18.71
C PRO A 7 31.98 5.90 20.01
N VAL A 8 30.81 5.95 20.63
CA VAL A 8 30.49 5.23 21.87
C VAL A 8 30.01 3.83 21.52
N ARG A 9 30.41 2.82 22.29
CA ARG A 9 29.92 1.44 22.11
C ARG A 9 28.46 1.35 22.54
N PHE A 10 27.69 0.53 21.83
CA PHE A 10 26.28 0.29 22.14
C PHE A 10 26.05 -0.23 23.56
N GLU A 11 26.89 -1.14 24.04
CA GLU A 11 26.78 -1.71 25.39
C GLU A 11 26.89 -0.65 26.49
N ARG A 12 27.78 0.34 26.29
CA ARG A 12 27.92 1.47 27.20
C ARG A 12 26.62 2.29 27.25
N VAL A 13 26.03 2.61 26.10
CA VAL A 13 24.76 3.36 26.04
C VAL A 13 23.66 2.61 26.79
N LEU A 14 23.54 1.30 26.58
CA LEU A 14 22.52 0.48 27.22
C LEU A 14 22.72 0.39 28.75
N ASN A 15 23.97 0.30 29.21
CA ASN A 15 24.30 0.36 30.63
C ASN A 15 23.96 1.72 31.25
N GLU A 16 24.24 2.83 30.55
CA GLU A 16 23.86 4.19 30.96
C GLU A 16 22.33 4.35 31.04
N GLU A 17 21.56 3.75 30.12
CA GLU A 17 20.09 3.72 30.16
C GLU A 17 19.55 2.95 31.38
N ILE A 18 20.12 1.78 31.69
CA ILE A 18 19.74 1.01 32.89
C ILE A 18 20.02 1.81 34.16
N ASP A 19 21.13 2.55 34.21
CA ASP A 19 21.46 3.42 35.35
C ASP A 19 20.49 4.62 35.47
N LEU A 20 19.93 5.12 34.36
CA LEU A 20 18.86 6.12 34.38
C LEU A 20 17.56 5.53 34.95
N ILE A 21 17.19 4.31 34.56
CA ILE A 21 16.03 3.60 35.12
C ILE A 21 16.20 3.40 36.63
N ALA A 22 17.39 2.99 37.08
CA ALA A 22 17.73 2.82 38.49
C ALA A 22 17.58 4.13 39.29
N ARG A 23 17.96 5.26 38.70
CA ARG A 23 17.78 6.60 39.30
C ARG A 23 16.30 6.99 39.36
N ALA A 24 15.54 6.74 38.30
CA ALA A 24 14.11 7.02 38.26
C ALA A 24 13.33 6.19 39.31
N ARG A 25 13.58 4.88 39.41
CA ARG A 25 12.96 4.01 40.44
C ARG A 25 13.20 4.52 41.86
N ARG A 26 14.44 4.97 42.15
CA ARG A 26 14.80 5.58 43.45
C ARG A 26 14.06 6.89 43.70
N ALA A 27 14.02 7.79 42.71
CA ALA A 27 13.32 9.07 42.82
C ALA A 27 11.81 8.89 43.05
N HIS A 28 11.21 7.84 42.48
CA HIS A 28 9.79 7.54 42.59
C HIS A 28 9.45 6.55 43.73
N ALA A 29 10.41 6.23 44.61
CA ALA A 29 10.24 5.31 45.74
C ALA A 29 9.57 3.98 45.37
N VAL A 30 9.89 3.44 44.18
CA VAL A 30 9.32 2.19 43.71
C VAL A 30 9.95 1.03 44.48
N ALA A 31 9.13 0.23 45.17
CA ALA A 31 9.58 -0.95 45.92
C ALA A 31 9.97 -2.08 44.96
N THR A 32 11.19 -2.01 44.41
CA THR A 32 11.77 -2.98 43.48
C THR A 32 13.18 -3.37 43.92
N GLU A 33 13.68 -4.48 43.39
CA GLU A 33 15.06 -4.90 43.63
C GLU A 33 16.07 -3.82 43.24
N PRO A 34 17.13 -3.60 44.05
CA PRO A 34 18.17 -2.62 43.76
C PRO A 34 18.84 -2.94 42.43
N ILE A 35 19.02 -1.92 41.60
CA ILE A 35 19.80 -2.01 40.37
C ILE A 35 21.18 -1.42 40.67
N GLU A 36 22.17 -2.30 40.80
CA GLU A 36 23.56 -1.86 40.98
C GLU A 36 24.09 -1.16 39.73
N PRO A 37 24.85 -0.05 39.87
CA PRO A 37 25.49 0.63 38.74
C PRO A 37 26.38 -0.31 37.92
N ALA A 38 26.60 0.01 36.64
CA ALA A 38 27.52 -0.77 35.81
C ALA A 38 28.94 -0.74 36.41
N ALA A 39 29.53 -1.90 36.68
CA ALA A 39 30.91 -1.99 37.15
C ALA A 39 31.93 -1.67 36.04
N THR A 40 31.59 -1.94 34.79
CA THR A 40 32.40 -1.69 33.59
C THR A 40 31.51 -1.39 32.38
N ASP A 41 32.08 -0.73 31.36
CA ASP A 41 31.37 -0.42 30.09
C ASP A 41 30.91 -1.68 29.33
N ASP A 42 31.59 -2.82 29.56
CA ASP A 42 31.31 -4.12 28.92
C ASP A 42 30.40 -5.02 29.80
N ALA A 43 29.82 -4.50 30.88
CA ALA A 43 28.86 -5.26 31.68
C ALA A 43 27.66 -5.66 30.82
N GLN A 44 27.25 -6.94 30.86
CA GLN A 44 26.13 -7.44 30.05
C GLN A 44 24.82 -6.80 30.52
N ALA A 45 24.39 -5.74 29.84
CA ALA A 45 23.23 -4.94 30.20
C ALA A 45 21.93 -5.78 30.20
N THR A 46 21.84 -6.77 29.30
CA THR A 46 20.71 -7.72 29.30
C THR A 46 20.63 -8.53 30.60
N SER A 47 21.77 -8.96 31.14
CA SER A 47 21.82 -9.69 32.41
C SER A 47 21.37 -8.80 33.57
N ARG A 48 21.85 -7.55 33.60
CA ARG A 48 21.45 -6.53 34.59
C ARG A 48 19.95 -6.23 34.54
N ALA A 49 19.39 -6.07 33.34
CA ALA A 49 17.96 -5.83 33.15
C ALA A 49 17.12 -7.02 33.67
N ARG A 50 17.57 -8.26 33.43
CA ARG A 50 16.91 -9.47 33.92
C ARG A 50 17.00 -9.60 35.44
N SER A 51 18.18 -9.38 36.02
CA SER A 51 18.34 -9.46 37.49
C SER A 51 17.49 -8.40 38.20
N ALA A 52 17.33 -7.22 37.59
CA ALA A 52 16.49 -6.14 38.11
C ALA A 52 14.98 -6.28 37.83
N ASN A 53 14.56 -7.37 37.17
CA ASN A 53 13.20 -7.60 36.70
C ASN A 53 12.62 -6.37 35.96
N LEU A 54 13.40 -5.79 35.05
CA LEU A 54 12.95 -4.65 34.25
C LEU A 54 11.86 -5.07 33.25
N CYS A 55 10.83 -4.23 33.12
CA CYS A 55 9.75 -4.42 32.16
C CYS A 55 9.73 -3.29 31.13
N GLY A 56 9.79 -3.65 29.85
CA GLY A 56 9.66 -2.69 28.75
C GLY A 56 8.30 -2.82 28.05
N LEU A 57 7.74 -1.68 27.63
CA LEU A 57 6.56 -1.60 26.76
C LEU A 57 7.00 -1.11 25.37
N ALA A 58 6.82 -1.94 24.34
CA ALA A 58 7.10 -1.57 22.95
C ALA A 58 5.80 -1.30 22.19
N LEU A 59 5.65 -0.09 21.64
CA LEU A 59 4.48 0.34 20.86
C LEU A 59 4.86 0.48 19.38
N SER A 60 4.31 -0.41 18.56
CA SER A 60 4.63 -0.51 17.14
C SER A 60 4.00 0.62 16.30
N GLY A 61 4.50 0.78 15.08
CA GLY A 61 4.00 1.76 14.10
C GLY A 61 2.73 1.32 13.37
N GLY A 62 2.29 2.11 12.38
CA GLY A 62 1.08 1.83 11.59
C GLY A 62 0.04 2.96 11.57
N GLY A 63 0.47 4.20 11.85
CA GLY A 63 -0.40 5.38 11.87
C GLY A 63 -1.45 5.35 13.00
N ILE A 64 -2.54 6.09 12.82
CA ILE A 64 -3.57 6.28 13.86
C ILE A 64 -4.31 4.98 14.23
N ARG A 65 -4.42 4.03 13.29
CA ARG A 65 -5.03 2.71 13.57
C ARG A 65 -4.22 1.95 14.62
N SER A 66 -2.89 1.93 14.45
CA SER A 66 -1.98 1.33 15.43
C SER A 66 -2.01 2.09 16.76
N ALA A 67 -2.05 3.43 16.74
CA ALA A 67 -2.20 4.23 17.95
C ALA A 67 -3.48 3.88 18.75
N THR A 68 -4.59 3.67 18.05
CA THR A 68 -5.89 3.29 18.66
C THR A 68 -5.83 1.88 19.26
N PHE A 69 -5.20 0.94 18.57
CA PHE A 69 -4.97 -0.41 19.09
C PHE A 69 -4.07 -0.39 20.34
N ASN A 70 -2.97 0.34 20.27
CA ASN A 70 -2.04 0.52 21.38
C ASN A 70 -2.71 1.21 22.59
N LEU A 71 -3.63 2.17 22.36
CA LEU A 71 -4.46 2.75 23.43
C LEU A 71 -5.25 1.66 24.17
N GLY A 72 -5.88 0.73 23.44
CA GLY A 72 -6.58 -0.42 24.02
C GLY A 72 -5.67 -1.30 24.88
N ILE A 73 -4.43 -1.54 24.44
CA ILE A 73 -3.41 -2.27 25.23
C ILE A 73 -3.06 -1.50 26.51
N ILE A 74 -2.79 -0.20 26.41
CA ILE A 74 -2.47 0.65 27.57
C ILE A 74 -3.61 0.67 28.58
N GLN A 75 -4.85 0.74 28.10
CA GLN A 75 -6.07 0.65 28.90
C GLN A 75 -6.18 -0.71 29.60
N ALA A 76 -5.93 -1.81 28.89
CA ALA A 76 -5.93 -3.15 29.48
C ALA A 76 -4.82 -3.33 30.53
N LEU A 77 -3.61 -2.83 30.28
CA LEU A 77 -2.52 -2.81 31.26
C LEU A 77 -2.91 -2.00 32.50
N SER A 78 -3.57 -0.85 32.31
CA SER A 78 -4.01 0.01 33.42
C SER A 78 -5.07 -0.65 34.27
N ARG A 79 -6.06 -1.30 33.63
CA ARG A 79 -7.10 -2.08 34.31
C ARG A 79 -6.49 -3.18 35.20
N ASN A 80 -5.44 -3.84 34.73
CA ASN A 80 -4.73 -4.90 35.45
C ASN A 80 -3.62 -4.39 36.39
N ARG A 81 -3.47 -3.06 36.55
CA ARG A 81 -2.42 -2.43 37.38
C ARG A 81 -0.99 -2.77 36.97
N LEU A 82 -0.79 -3.03 35.67
CA LEU A 82 0.50 -3.38 35.08
C LEU A 82 1.21 -2.18 34.45
N LEU A 83 0.49 -1.13 34.05
CA LEU A 83 1.10 0.03 33.37
C LEU A 83 2.19 0.70 34.22
N GLY A 84 1.93 0.89 35.52
CA GLY A 84 2.91 1.44 36.46
C GLY A 84 4.08 0.52 36.81
N ARG A 85 4.13 -0.69 36.24
CA ARG A 85 5.28 -1.62 36.37
C ARG A 85 6.22 -1.58 35.17
N CYS A 86 5.86 -0.87 34.10
CA CYS A 86 6.73 -0.70 32.94
C CYS A 86 7.77 0.38 33.23
N ASP A 87 9.05 0.03 33.09
CA ASP A 87 10.21 0.90 33.36
C ASP A 87 10.68 1.65 32.12
N TYR A 88 10.43 1.09 30.94
CA TYR A 88 10.92 1.62 29.68
C TYR A 88 9.82 1.57 28.63
N ILE A 89 9.75 2.59 27.78
CA ILE A 89 8.81 2.63 26.65
C ILE A 89 9.59 2.86 25.35
N SER A 90 9.42 1.95 24.39
CA SER A 90 9.99 2.06 23.04
C SER A 90 8.87 2.25 22.04
N THR A 91 9.01 3.20 21.12
CA THR A 91 7.93 3.59 20.22
C THR A 91 8.43 3.88 18.82
N VAL A 92 7.60 3.63 17.81
CA VAL A 92 7.90 3.98 16.40
C VAL A 92 6.65 4.48 15.68
N SER A 93 6.77 5.53 14.85
CA SER A 93 5.69 6.06 14.00
C SER A 93 4.38 6.31 14.79
N GLY A 94 3.26 5.66 14.46
CA GLY A 94 1.99 5.75 15.19
C GLY A 94 2.08 5.37 16.66
N GLY A 95 3.00 4.46 17.03
CA GLY A 95 3.35 4.16 18.41
C GLY A 95 3.97 5.37 19.14
N GLY A 96 4.71 6.21 18.41
CA GLY A 96 5.28 7.46 18.94
C GLY A 96 4.22 8.51 19.25
N TYR A 97 3.14 8.58 18.45
CA TYR A 97 2.01 9.46 18.74
C TYR A 97 1.33 9.10 20.06
N ILE A 98 0.96 7.83 20.24
CA ILE A 98 0.33 7.37 21.49
C ILE A 98 1.32 7.37 22.67
N GLY A 99 2.59 7.09 22.41
CA GLY A 99 3.66 7.16 23.41
C GLY A 99 3.86 8.58 23.95
N ALA A 100 3.94 9.58 23.07
CA ALA A 100 4.06 10.98 23.45
C ALA A 100 2.82 11.49 24.20
N TRP A 101 1.63 11.05 23.79
CA TRP A 101 0.40 11.32 24.54
C TRP A 101 0.46 10.76 25.97
N LEU A 102 0.86 9.50 26.12
CA LEU A 102 0.94 8.84 27.42
C LEU A 102 1.99 9.50 28.32
N THR A 103 3.19 9.74 27.81
CA THR A 103 4.27 10.36 28.59
C THR A 103 3.92 11.79 28.99
N ALA A 104 3.26 12.56 28.11
CA ALA A 104 2.81 13.91 28.42
C ALA A 104 1.69 13.92 29.49
N TRP A 105 0.77 12.95 29.46
CA TRP A 105 -0.24 12.81 30.50
C TRP A 105 0.38 12.42 31.84
N ILE A 106 1.28 11.45 31.85
CA ILE A 106 2.04 11.04 33.05
C ILE A 106 2.79 12.24 33.65
N HIS A 107 3.48 13.03 32.83
CA HIS A 107 4.26 14.18 33.29
C HIS A 107 3.39 15.28 33.92
N ARG A 108 2.18 15.52 33.40
CA ARG A 108 1.27 16.57 33.89
C ARG A 108 0.43 16.13 35.08
N HIS A 109 0.25 14.84 35.28
CA HIS A 109 -0.59 14.32 36.35
C HIS A 109 0.18 14.33 37.68
N GLU A 110 -0.39 14.90 38.74
CA GLU A 110 0.27 15.06 40.07
C GLU A 110 0.83 13.76 40.65
N ARG A 111 0.08 12.66 40.51
CA ARG A 111 0.47 11.29 40.93
C ARG A 111 1.19 10.47 39.84
N GLY A 112 1.69 11.11 38.78
CA GLY A 112 2.40 10.45 37.69
C GLY A 112 1.64 9.27 37.06
N VAL A 113 2.38 8.22 36.73
CA VAL A 113 1.83 7.00 36.08
C VAL A 113 0.77 6.31 36.93
N HIS A 114 0.89 6.33 38.26
CA HIS A 114 -0.11 5.73 39.15
C HIS A 114 -1.43 6.49 39.17
N GLY A 115 -1.37 7.82 38.97
CA GLY A 115 -2.56 8.65 38.77
C GLY A 115 -3.30 8.31 37.49
N VAL A 116 -2.58 8.40 36.36
CA VAL A 116 -3.09 8.06 35.03
C VAL A 116 -3.66 6.64 34.99
N GLN A 117 -2.93 5.66 35.54
CA GLN A 117 -3.38 4.27 35.62
C GLN A 117 -4.71 4.14 36.38
N ARG A 118 -4.87 4.86 37.49
CA ARG A 118 -6.09 4.82 38.30
C ARG A 118 -7.26 5.42 37.52
N GLU A 119 -7.10 6.60 36.93
CA GLU A 119 -8.16 7.28 36.17
C GLU A 119 -8.60 6.46 34.95
N MET A 120 -7.65 5.94 34.17
CA MET A 120 -7.98 5.03 33.05
C MET A 120 -8.76 3.80 33.52
N ARG A 121 -8.35 3.21 34.65
CA ARG A 121 -9.02 2.03 35.21
C ARG A 121 -10.43 2.35 35.68
N GLU A 122 -10.63 3.46 36.39
CA GLU A 122 -11.94 3.88 36.89
C GLU A 122 -12.90 4.18 35.74
N ALA A 123 -12.43 4.82 34.68
CA ALA A 123 -13.19 5.04 33.45
C ALA A 123 -13.60 3.73 32.77
N LEU A 124 -12.67 2.77 32.63
CA LEU A 124 -12.95 1.44 32.05
C LEU A 124 -13.94 0.60 32.86
N LEU A 125 -13.96 0.79 34.18
CA LEU A 125 -14.89 0.10 35.09
C LEU A 125 -16.24 0.84 35.19
N GLY A 126 -16.40 1.99 34.54
CA GLY A 126 -17.61 2.80 34.62
C GLY A 126 -17.83 3.47 35.98
N THR A 127 -16.81 3.51 36.84
CA THR A 127 -16.90 4.13 38.18
C THR A 127 -16.59 5.62 38.17
N ALA A 128 -16.04 6.13 37.07
CA ALA A 128 -15.73 7.54 36.85
C ALA A 128 -15.98 7.92 35.37
N PRO A 129 -16.22 9.21 35.05
CA PRO A 129 -16.28 9.66 33.67
C PRO A 129 -14.95 9.44 32.94
N GLU A 130 -15.02 9.31 31.61
CA GLU A 130 -13.82 9.18 30.79
C GLU A 130 -12.95 10.46 30.86
N PRO A 131 -11.64 10.32 31.15
CA PRO A 131 -10.71 11.44 31.13
C PRO A 131 -10.68 12.14 29.77
N ARG A 132 -10.57 13.48 29.80
CA ARG A 132 -10.55 14.32 28.61
C ARG A 132 -9.44 13.92 27.64
N GLU A 133 -8.32 13.42 28.16
CA GLU A 133 -7.16 12.96 27.40
C GLU A 133 -7.49 11.76 26.51
N ILE A 134 -8.38 10.87 26.96
CA ILE A 134 -8.84 9.71 26.19
C ILE A 134 -9.94 10.16 25.21
N GLY A 135 -10.86 11.01 25.67
CA GLY A 135 -11.91 11.59 24.81
C GLY A 135 -11.32 12.33 23.60
N TRP A 136 -10.28 13.13 23.82
CA TRP A 136 -9.55 13.82 22.75
C TRP A 136 -8.94 12.84 21.74
N LEU A 137 -8.31 11.74 22.19
CA LEU A 137 -7.83 10.72 21.25
C LEU A 137 -8.95 10.12 20.42
N ARG A 138 -10.11 9.85 21.03
CA ARG A 138 -11.27 9.31 20.31
C ARG A 138 -11.82 10.28 19.29
N ASP A 139 -12.01 11.53 19.67
CA ASP A 139 -12.53 12.61 18.80
C ASP A 139 -11.63 12.84 17.58
N TYR A 140 -10.32 12.67 17.74
CA TYR A 140 -9.32 12.92 16.70
C TYR A 140 -8.70 11.64 16.10
N SER A 141 -9.25 10.45 16.41
CA SER A 141 -8.82 9.15 15.85
C SER A 141 -9.36 8.88 14.44
N ASN A 142 -10.37 9.66 14.00
CA ASN A 142 -11.03 9.48 12.71
C ASN A 142 -10.32 10.30 11.61
N TYR A 143 -9.43 9.66 10.84
CA TYR A 143 -8.51 10.35 9.92
C TYR A 143 -9.12 10.81 8.58
N LEU A 144 -10.31 10.35 8.19
CA LEU A 144 -10.87 10.66 6.86
C LEU A 144 -12.10 11.57 6.88
N THR A 145 -12.78 11.68 8.01
CA THR A 145 -14.02 12.47 8.15
C THR A 145 -14.20 12.88 9.61
N LEU A 146 -13.74 14.08 9.97
CA LEU A 146 -13.76 14.56 11.36
C LEU A 146 -15.19 14.81 11.88
N ARG A 147 -16.18 15.03 10.99
CA ARG A 147 -17.62 15.03 11.31
C ARG A 147 -18.42 14.56 10.09
N LEU A 148 -19.29 13.56 10.24
CA LEU A 148 -20.34 13.30 9.25
C LEU A 148 -21.40 14.40 9.41
N GLY A 149 -21.27 15.45 8.62
CA GLY A 149 -22.31 16.44 8.40
C GLY A 149 -22.33 16.77 6.91
N TYR A 150 -23.50 16.68 6.27
CA TYR A 150 -23.68 16.97 4.85
C TYR A 150 -23.18 18.36 4.41
N PHE A 151 -22.90 19.26 5.38
CA PHE A 151 -22.43 20.62 5.17
C PHE A 151 -21.15 20.98 5.94
N SER A 152 -20.32 20.01 6.34
CA SER A 152 -19.01 20.34 6.93
C SER A 152 -17.96 20.61 5.85
N GLY A 153 -17.13 21.64 6.02
CA GLY A 153 -16.06 21.99 5.07
C GLY A 153 -15.06 20.84 4.84
N ASP A 154 -14.81 20.05 5.87
CA ASP A 154 -13.91 18.89 5.80
C ASP A 154 -14.45 17.77 4.90
N SER A 155 -15.77 17.56 4.88
CA SER A 155 -16.40 16.57 3.99
C SER A 155 -16.22 16.94 2.52
N TRP A 156 -16.38 18.23 2.19
CA TRP A 156 -16.16 18.74 0.84
C TRP A 156 -14.70 18.71 0.42
N ALA A 157 -13.76 18.95 1.35
CA ALA A 157 -12.34 18.78 1.09
C ALA A 157 -12.00 17.32 0.76
N THR A 158 -12.52 16.35 1.52
CA THR A 158 -12.32 14.91 1.24
C THR A 158 -12.93 14.50 -0.10
N VAL A 159 -14.15 14.94 -0.41
CA VAL A 159 -14.79 14.69 -1.71
C VAL A 159 -13.96 15.30 -2.85
N ALA A 160 -13.50 16.55 -2.71
CA ALA A 160 -12.69 17.22 -3.71
C ALA A 160 -11.34 16.51 -3.93
N ILE A 161 -10.67 16.07 -2.87
CA ILE A 161 -9.42 15.30 -2.95
C ILE A 161 -9.66 13.96 -3.65
N TYR A 162 -10.73 13.26 -3.26
CA TYR A 162 -11.10 11.98 -3.88
C TYR A 162 -11.39 12.14 -5.36
N LEU A 163 -12.26 13.09 -5.73
CA LEU A 163 -12.60 13.36 -7.12
C LEU A 163 -11.37 13.78 -7.92
N ARG A 164 -10.54 14.70 -7.40
CA ARG A 164 -9.29 15.10 -8.06
C ARG A 164 -8.40 13.89 -8.35
N ASN A 165 -8.20 13.01 -7.37
CA ASN A 165 -7.36 11.83 -7.52
C ASN A 165 -8.00 10.80 -8.47
N LEU A 166 -9.31 10.62 -8.41
CA LEU A 166 -10.06 9.76 -9.32
C LEU A 166 -9.91 10.23 -10.76
N TRP A 167 -10.10 11.53 -11.02
CA TRP A 167 -9.94 12.13 -12.34
C TRP A 167 -8.51 12.01 -12.86
N LEU A 168 -7.51 12.28 -12.03
CA LEU A 168 -6.10 12.14 -12.41
C LEU A 168 -5.76 10.68 -12.78
N ASN A 169 -6.16 9.73 -11.94
CA ASN A 169 -5.90 8.31 -12.18
C ASN A 169 -6.67 7.79 -13.40
N LEU A 170 -7.94 8.16 -13.55
CA LEU A 170 -8.74 7.75 -14.69
C LEU A 170 -8.20 8.33 -15.99
N THR A 171 -7.79 9.61 -15.99
CA THR A 171 -7.17 10.25 -17.16
C THR A 171 -5.88 9.52 -17.55
N LEU A 172 -5.04 9.14 -16.58
CA LEU A 172 -3.83 8.37 -16.84
C LEU A 172 -4.15 7.00 -17.44
N ILE A 173 -5.10 6.26 -16.86
CA ILE A 173 -5.49 4.93 -17.35
C ILE A 173 -6.05 5.02 -18.77
N VAL A 174 -6.96 5.98 -19.03
CA VAL A 174 -7.55 6.21 -20.36
C VAL A 174 -6.48 6.62 -21.36
N ALA A 175 -5.55 7.50 -21.00
CA ALA A 175 -4.45 7.89 -21.88
C ALA A 175 -3.52 6.72 -22.21
N CYS A 176 -3.15 5.90 -21.22
CA CYS A 176 -2.32 4.71 -21.42
C CYS A 176 -3.02 3.66 -22.29
N LEU A 177 -4.30 3.38 -22.05
CA LEU A 177 -5.08 2.47 -22.88
C LEU A 177 -5.26 3.01 -24.29
N GLY A 178 -5.56 4.31 -24.43
CA GLY A 178 -5.66 4.99 -25.71
C GLY A 178 -4.36 4.90 -26.49
N PHE A 179 -3.22 5.14 -25.85
CA PHE A 179 -1.90 4.97 -26.45
C PHE A 179 -1.65 3.51 -26.87
N ALA A 180 -1.97 2.53 -26.02
CA ALA A 180 -1.81 1.11 -26.35
C ALA A 180 -2.67 0.69 -27.55
N MET A 181 -3.89 1.22 -27.69
CA MET A 181 -4.77 0.97 -28.83
C MET A 181 -4.30 1.69 -30.11
N LEU A 182 -3.68 2.86 -29.98
CA LEU A 182 -3.14 3.63 -31.10
C LEU A 182 -1.74 3.16 -31.54
N LEU A 183 -0.98 2.50 -30.66
CA LEU A 183 0.37 2.06 -30.92
C LEU A 183 0.50 1.20 -32.19
N PRO A 184 -0.35 0.18 -32.44
CA PRO A 184 -0.29 -0.58 -33.69
C PRO A 184 -0.47 0.30 -34.93
N ARG A 185 -1.34 1.31 -34.88
CA ARG A 185 -1.55 2.26 -35.99
C ARG A 185 -0.32 3.15 -36.21
N LEU A 186 0.29 3.63 -35.13
CA LEU A 186 1.52 4.42 -35.21
C LEU A 186 2.67 3.58 -35.80
N LEU A 187 2.78 2.31 -35.42
CA LEU A 187 3.78 1.39 -35.96
C LEU A 187 3.56 1.13 -37.45
N ILE A 188 2.33 0.86 -37.88
CA ILE A 188 1.98 0.71 -39.30
C ILE A 188 2.33 1.99 -40.07
N HIS A 189 1.93 3.16 -39.56
CA HIS A 189 2.27 4.44 -40.20
C HIS A 189 3.78 4.67 -40.29
N ALA A 190 4.56 4.28 -39.27
CA ALA A 190 6.02 4.39 -39.32
C ALA A 190 6.64 3.47 -40.39
N LEU A 191 6.05 2.30 -40.66
CA LEU A 191 6.51 1.40 -41.73
C LEU A 191 6.25 1.98 -43.13
N ASP A 192 5.18 2.76 -43.31
CA ASP A 192 4.87 3.44 -44.58
C ASP A 192 5.98 4.42 -45.02
N TRP A 193 6.79 4.91 -44.08
CA TRP A 193 7.93 5.79 -44.37
C TRP A 193 9.12 5.06 -45.00
N ILE A 194 9.06 3.73 -45.12
CA ILE A 194 10.11 2.91 -45.74
C ILE A 194 9.62 2.47 -47.14
N PRO A 195 9.90 3.24 -48.19
CA PRO A 195 9.41 2.92 -49.53
C PRO A 195 10.10 1.67 -50.11
N GLY A 196 9.36 0.88 -50.86
CA GLY A 196 9.89 -0.24 -51.67
C GLY A 196 10.08 -1.56 -50.92
N VAL A 197 9.67 -1.66 -49.65
CA VAL A 197 9.72 -2.90 -48.87
C VAL A 197 8.35 -3.55 -48.80
N TRP A 198 8.31 -4.86 -49.07
CA TRP A 198 7.11 -5.69 -48.91
C TRP A 198 7.20 -6.36 -47.55
N PHE A 199 6.43 -5.88 -46.58
CA PHE A 199 6.53 -6.33 -45.20
C PHE A 199 5.81 -7.68 -44.97
N GLY A 200 4.87 -8.05 -45.85
CA GLY A 200 4.15 -9.33 -45.77
C GLY A 200 5.05 -10.57 -45.68
N PRO A 201 5.95 -10.83 -46.64
CA PRO A 201 6.85 -11.98 -46.59
C PRO A 201 7.74 -12.00 -45.34
N ILE A 202 8.20 -10.83 -44.89
CA ILE A 202 9.01 -10.69 -43.67
C ILE A 202 8.17 -11.08 -42.45
N GLY A 203 6.93 -10.60 -42.36
CA GLY A 203 5.98 -10.97 -41.31
C GLY A 203 5.69 -12.48 -41.26
N VAL A 204 5.53 -13.12 -42.41
CA VAL A 204 5.34 -14.59 -42.50
C VAL A 204 6.57 -15.34 -41.99
N ALA A 205 7.79 -14.88 -42.30
CA ALA A 205 9.01 -15.49 -41.81
C ALA A 205 9.12 -15.40 -40.27
N PHE A 206 8.83 -14.23 -39.68
CA PHE A 206 8.80 -14.07 -38.22
C PHE A 206 7.71 -14.92 -37.55
N MET A 207 6.54 -15.05 -38.19
CA MET A 207 5.46 -15.93 -37.72
C MET A 207 5.90 -17.40 -37.74
N ALA A 208 6.57 -17.84 -38.81
CA ALA A 208 7.09 -19.20 -38.93
C ALA A 208 8.12 -19.51 -37.83
N VAL A 209 8.99 -18.55 -37.49
CA VAL A 209 9.93 -18.67 -36.36
C VAL A 209 9.19 -18.81 -35.02
N ALA A 210 8.15 -17.99 -34.78
CA ALA A 210 7.36 -18.07 -33.56
C ALA A 210 6.63 -19.42 -33.43
N ILE A 211 6.03 -19.91 -34.52
CA ILE A 211 5.33 -21.19 -34.56
C ILE A 211 6.32 -22.34 -34.37
N ALA A 212 7.44 -22.37 -35.09
CA ALA A 212 8.46 -23.40 -34.94
C ALA A 212 9.02 -23.43 -33.51
N SER A 213 9.28 -22.27 -32.91
CA SER A 213 9.74 -22.16 -31.52
C SER A 213 8.68 -22.63 -30.53
N THR A 214 7.40 -22.40 -30.80
CA THR A 214 6.29 -22.92 -29.99
C THR A 214 6.21 -24.44 -30.08
N ILE A 215 6.34 -25.01 -31.28
CA ILE A 215 6.35 -26.47 -31.49
C ILE A 215 7.53 -27.12 -30.74
N VAL A 216 8.73 -26.55 -30.87
CA VAL A 216 9.92 -27.01 -30.12
C VAL A 216 9.72 -26.89 -28.61
N ASN A 217 9.07 -25.83 -28.14
CA ASN A 217 8.78 -25.64 -26.72
C ASN A 217 7.78 -26.70 -26.19
N LEU A 218 6.78 -27.08 -27.00
CA LEU A 218 5.77 -28.09 -26.66
C LEU A 218 6.32 -29.53 -26.73
N ASP A 219 7.19 -29.83 -27.69
CA ASP A 219 7.72 -31.18 -27.96
C ASP A 219 8.99 -31.53 -27.15
N ALA A 220 9.60 -30.55 -26.47
CA ALA A 220 10.85 -30.75 -25.75
C ALA A 220 10.70 -31.64 -24.50
N ALA A 221 11.09 -32.91 -24.64
CA ALA A 221 11.30 -33.83 -23.51
C ALA A 221 12.18 -33.20 -22.39
N PRO A 222 12.02 -33.57 -21.11
CA PRO A 222 12.83 -33.04 -20.02
C PRO A 222 14.34 -33.16 -20.32
N GLY A 223 15.06 -32.04 -20.32
CA GLY A 223 16.53 -32.01 -20.49
C GLY A 223 17.07 -31.61 -21.86
N LYS A 224 16.26 -31.55 -22.94
CA LYS A 224 16.68 -30.96 -24.23
C LYS A 224 16.18 -29.51 -24.36
N PHE A 225 17.01 -28.64 -24.95
CA PHE A 225 16.70 -27.23 -25.27
C PHE A 225 16.21 -26.37 -24.07
N GLY A 226 16.87 -26.49 -22.91
CA GLY A 226 16.45 -25.81 -21.67
C GLY A 226 16.29 -24.28 -21.78
N TRP A 227 17.08 -23.62 -22.63
CA TRP A 227 16.98 -22.16 -22.81
C TRP A 227 15.66 -21.74 -23.47
N PHE A 228 15.12 -22.51 -24.42
CA PHE A 228 13.84 -22.19 -25.08
C PHE A 228 12.63 -22.26 -24.13
N ARG A 229 12.76 -22.98 -23.01
CA ARG A 229 11.77 -23.01 -21.93
C ARG A 229 11.99 -21.94 -20.86
N SER A 230 13.15 -21.28 -20.85
CA SER A 230 13.38 -20.16 -19.94
C SER A 230 12.44 -18.99 -20.29
N GLN A 231 12.10 -18.18 -19.29
CA GLN A 231 11.29 -16.98 -19.48
C GLN A 231 11.86 -16.08 -20.59
N SER A 232 13.18 -15.90 -20.61
CA SER A 232 13.89 -15.13 -21.64
C SER A 232 13.81 -15.77 -23.03
N GLY A 233 13.91 -17.09 -23.11
CA GLY A 233 13.79 -17.84 -24.37
C GLY A 233 12.41 -17.71 -24.98
N VAL A 234 11.34 -17.88 -24.17
CA VAL A 234 9.95 -17.68 -24.61
C VAL A 234 9.73 -16.23 -25.05
N MET A 235 10.24 -15.25 -24.30
CA MET A 235 10.15 -13.84 -24.66
C MET A 235 10.80 -13.54 -26.02
N LEU A 236 12.00 -14.09 -26.29
CA LEU A 236 12.78 -13.75 -27.48
C LEU A 236 12.42 -14.57 -28.73
N THR A 237 11.93 -15.79 -28.57
CA THR A 237 11.71 -16.73 -29.69
C THR A 237 10.25 -16.90 -30.08
N ILE A 238 9.33 -16.62 -29.17
CA ILE A 238 7.88 -16.74 -29.40
C ILE A 238 7.23 -15.37 -29.37
N LEU A 239 7.34 -14.65 -28.25
CA LEU A 239 6.65 -13.37 -28.05
C LEU A 239 7.15 -12.25 -28.96
N ALA A 240 8.47 -11.98 -28.97
CA ALA A 240 9.00 -10.90 -29.80
C ALA A 240 8.81 -11.14 -31.31
N PRO A 241 9.10 -12.34 -31.87
CA PRO A 241 8.83 -12.64 -33.28
C PRO A 241 7.34 -12.61 -33.60
N GLY A 242 6.47 -13.11 -32.71
CA GLY A 242 5.03 -13.05 -32.89
C GLY A 242 4.49 -11.62 -32.90
N LEU A 243 5.00 -10.75 -32.01
CA LEU A 243 4.63 -9.33 -31.98
C LEU A 243 5.06 -8.62 -33.27
N ILE A 244 6.32 -8.82 -33.70
CA ILE A 244 6.82 -8.27 -34.97
C ILE A 244 5.97 -8.77 -36.15
N ALA A 245 5.73 -10.08 -36.22
CA ALA A 245 4.91 -10.68 -37.27
C ALA A 245 3.51 -10.08 -37.32
N SER A 246 2.86 -9.88 -36.17
CA SER A 246 1.51 -9.29 -36.11
C SER A 246 1.45 -7.88 -36.68
N VAL A 247 2.45 -7.03 -36.41
CA VAL A 247 2.52 -5.66 -36.95
C VAL A 247 2.80 -5.68 -38.45
N LEU A 248 3.77 -6.49 -38.90
CA LEU A 248 4.14 -6.57 -40.32
C LEU A 248 3.02 -7.17 -41.18
N LEU A 249 2.34 -8.21 -40.69
CA LEU A 249 1.21 -8.80 -41.39
C LEU A 249 -0.01 -7.87 -41.40
N ALA A 250 -0.25 -7.11 -40.32
CA ALA A 250 -1.30 -6.09 -40.30
C ALA A 250 -1.03 -4.98 -41.32
N HIS A 251 0.22 -4.51 -41.43
CA HIS A 251 0.64 -3.58 -42.48
C HIS A 251 0.39 -4.17 -43.87
N ALA A 252 0.86 -5.40 -44.12
CA ALA A 252 0.69 -6.07 -45.41
C ALA A 252 -0.77 -6.28 -45.81
N LEU A 253 -1.66 -6.57 -44.86
CA LEU A 253 -3.10 -6.70 -45.11
C LEU A 253 -3.76 -5.37 -45.48
N ILE A 254 -3.26 -4.25 -44.95
CA ILE A 254 -3.82 -2.91 -45.17
C ILE A 254 -3.23 -2.25 -46.43
N VAL A 255 -1.92 -2.44 -46.67
CA VAL A 255 -1.13 -1.68 -47.65
C VAL A 255 -0.67 -2.55 -48.81
N ASP A 256 -0.03 -3.70 -48.54
CA ASP A 256 0.62 -4.52 -49.57
C ASP A 256 -0.38 -5.34 -50.41
N PHE A 257 -1.54 -5.72 -49.87
CA PHE A 257 -2.55 -6.49 -50.60
C PHE A 257 -3.46 -5.60 -51.45
N PRO A 258 -3.46 -5.73 -52.79
CA PRO A 258 -4.35 -4.97 -53.69
C PRO A 258 -5.85 -5.33 -53.57
N GLY A 259 -6.26 -5.97 -52.47
CA GLY A 259 -7.64 -6.31 -52.09
C GLY A 259 -8.06 -5.81 -50.70
N ALA A 260 -7.28 -4.95 -50.04
CA ALA A 260 -7.65 -4.35 -48.75
C ALA A 260 -9.00 -3.60 -48.81
N TRP A 261 -9.30 -2.98 -49.97
CA TRP A 261 -10.60 -2.38 -50.27
C TRP A 261 -11.73 -3.41 -50.29
N ARG A 262 -11.49 -4.64 -50.78
CA ARG A 262 -12.45 -5.76 -50.77
C ARG A 262 -12.74 -6.26 -49.36
N VAL A 263 -11.73 -6.33 -48.48
CA VAL A 263 -11.95 -6.71 -47.06
C VAL A 263 -12.79 -5.66 -46.35
N ARG A 264 -12.55 -4.36 -46.64
CA ARG A 264 -13.38 -3.26 -46.15
C ARG A 264 -14.80 -3.32 -46.71
N GLU A 265 -14.97 -3.61 -48.00
CA GLU A 265 -16.28 -3.79 -48.63
C GLU A 265 -17.02 -5.02 -48.08
N ILE A 266 -16.35 -6.15 -47.86
CA ILE A 266 -16.92 -7.34 -47.22
C ILE A 266 -17.34 -7.02 -45.78
N GLY A 267 -16.52 -6.27 -45.03
CA GLY A 267 -16.87 -5.83 -43.67
C GLY A 267 -18.11 -4.92 -43.65
N LEU A 268 -18.21 -3.99 -44.60
CA LEU A 268 -19.39 -3.12 -44.78
C LEU A 268 -20.60 -3.90 -45.31
N ALA A 269 -20.40 -4.94 -46.12
CA ALA A 269 -21.47 -5.79 -46.65
C ALA A 269 -22.02 -6.78 -45.61
N LEU A 270 -21.16 -7.33 -44.75
CA LEU A 270 -21.53 -8.22 -43.65
C LEU A 270 -22.17 -7.47 -42.49
N TRP A 271 -21.84 -6.17 -42.33
CA TRP A 271 -22.42 -5.32 -41.30
C TRP A 271 -22.79 -3.94 -41.87
N PRO A 272 -23.91 -3.85 -42.62
CA PRO A 272 -24.32 -2.63 -43.35
C PRO A 272 -24.53 -1.39 -42.47
N GLN A 273 -24.72 -1.62 -41.16
CA GLN A 273 -24.95 -0.58 -40.15
C GLN A 273 -23.64 -0.01 -39.55
N LEU A 274 -22.47 -0.46 -40.02
CA LEU A 274 -21.19 0.24 -39.79
C LEU A 274 -21.10 1.51 -40.64
N GLU A 275 -22.16 2.33 -40.68
CA GLU A 275 -21.89 3.76 -40.79
C GLU A 275 -21.03 4.13 -39.58
N PRO A 276 -20.00 4.98 -39.74
CA PRO A 276 -19.18 5.39 -38.62
C PRO A 276 -20.08 6.07 -37.59
N MET A 277 -20.51 5.31 -36.58
CA MET A 277 -21.22 5.87 -35.44
C MET A 277 -20.34 6.99 -34.92
N HIS A 278 -20.89 8.20 -34.85
CA HIS A 278 -20.17 9.34 -34.30
C HIS A 278 -19.55 8.92 -32.96
N MET A 279 -18.32 9.37 -32.70
CA MET A 279 -17.57 8.99 -31.50
C MET A 279 -18.38 9.20 -30.20
N SER A 280 -19.28 10.18 -30.18
CA SER A 280 -20.26 10.41 -29.11
C SER A 280 -21.17 9.19 -28.83
N SER A 281 -21.65 8.50 -29.86
CA SER A 281 -22.52 7.33 -29.72
C SER A 281 -21.78 6.14 -29.10
N TRP A 282 -20.49 5.95 -29.42
CA TRP A 282 -19.64 4.95 -28.77
C TRP A 282 -19.37 5.27 -27.31
N ILE A 283 -19.12 6.54 -26.99
CA ILE A 283 -18.91 7.00 -25.62
C ILE A 283 -20.18 6.79 -24.79
N ILE A 284 -21.35 7.15 -25.32
CA ILE A 284 -22.64 7.00 -24.64
C ILE A 284 -22.97 5.52 -24.43
N ALA A 285 -22.82 4.68 -25.46
CA ALA A 285 -23.07 3.24 -25.35
C ALA A 285 -22.12 2.59 -24.33
N GLY A 286 -20.82 2.91 -24.38
CA GLY A 286 -19.85 2.43 -23.40
C GLY A 286 -20.15 2.88 -21.98
N ALA A 287 -20.53 4.14 -21.79
CA ALA A 287 -20.91 4.68 -20.48
C ALA A 287 -22.17 3.98 -19.93
N LEU A 288 -23.18 3.74 -20.76
CA LEU A 288 -24.41 3.03 -20.36
C LEU A 288 -24.12 1.57 -19.98
N VAL A 289 -23.32 0.86 -20.76
CA VAL A 289 -22.93 -0.53 -20.48
C VAL A 289 -22.08 -0.64 -19.21
N TYR A 290 -21.23 0.35 -18.93
CA TYR A 290 -20.39 0.36 -17.73
C TYR A 290 -21.15 0.77 -16.46
N THR A 291 -22.04 1.75 -16.56
CA THR A 291 -22.82 2.27 -15.41
C THR A 291 -23.91 1.31 -14.96
N PHE A 292 -24.47 0.50 -15.87
CA PHE A 292 -25.55 -0.44 -15.55
C PHE A 292 -25.15 -1.52 -14.51
N PRO A 293 -24.02 -2.24 -14.65
CA PRO A 293 -23.52 -3.16 -13.62
C PRO A 293 -23.27 -2.47 -12.28
N TRP A 294 -22.72 -1.25 -12.30
CA TRP A 294 -22.40 -0.50 -11.08
C TRP A 294 -23.66 -0.07 -10.32
N LEU A 295 -24.67 0.45 -11.03
CA LEU A 295 -25.99 0.78 -10.48
C LEU A 295 -26.71 -0.47 -9.96
N SER A 296 -26.66 -1.58 -10.71
CA SER A 296 -27.26 -2.84 -10.25
C SER A 296 -26.59 -3.38 -8.98
N GLY A 297 -25.26 -3.25 -8.85
CA GLY A 297 -24.51 -3.63 -7.66
C GLY A 297 -24.85 -2.75 -6.45
N ALA A 298 -24.95 -1.43 -6.65
CA ALA A 298 -25.34 -0.49 -5.61
C ALA A 298 -26.79 -0.69 -5.14
N MET A 299 -27.71 -0.97 -6.07
CA MET A 299 -29.10 -1.30 -5.72
C MET A 299 -29.18 -2.66 -5.00
N ALA A 300 -28.43 -3.66 -5.42
CA ALA A 300 -28.36 -4.94 -4.73
C ALA A 300 -27.84 -4.80 -3.30
N SER A 301 -26.83 -3.94 -3.07
CA SER A 301 -26.29 -3.68 -1.72
C SER A 301 -27.25 -2.91 -0.81
N LEU A 302 -28.25 -2.21 -1.36
CA LEU A 302 -29.32 -1.57 -0.60
C LEU A 302 -30.43 -2.55 -0.19
N ILE A 303 -30.57 -3.66 -0.92
CA ILE A 303 -31.63 -4.66 -0.71
C ILE A 303 -31.15 -5.80 0.20
N VAL A 304 -29.84 -6.08 0.23
CA VAL A 304 -29.27 -7.11 1.12
C VAL A 304 -28.99 -6.51 2.50
N PRO A 305 -29.74 -6.89 3.56
CA PRO A 305 -29.43 -6.45 4.91
C PRO A 305 -28.07 -7.00 5.32
N THR A 306 -27.18 -6.11 5.77
CA THR A 306 -25.90 -6.50 6.38
C THR A 306 -26.18 -7.42 7.56
N PRO A 307 -25.60 -8.63 7.61
CA PRO A 307 -25.79 -9.51 8.75
C PRO A 307 -25.31 -8.81 10.03
N PRO A 308 -26.03 -8.95 11.16
CA PRO A 308 -25.58 -8.40 12.43
C PRO A 308 -24.28 -9.09 12.83
N GLY A 309 -23.20 -8.32 12.87
CA GLY A 309 -21.91 -8.70 13.46
C GLY A 309 -21.80 -8.24 14.90
#